data_AF-A0A6L5XBN1-F1
#
_entry.id   AF-A0A6L5XBN1-F1
#
_cell.length_a   1.000
_cell.length_b   1.000
_cell.length_c   1.000
_cell.angle_alpha   90.00
_cell.angle_beta   90.00
_cell.angle_gamma   90.00
#
_symmetry.space_group_name_H-M   'P 1'
#
loop_
_entity.id
_entity.type
_entity.pdbx_description
1 polymer ?
#
loop_
_entity_poly.entity_id
_entity_poly.type
_entity_poly.pdbx_seq_one_letter_code
_entity_poly.pdbx_strand_id
1 'polypeptide(L)'
;MGVTLITGHSGAGHITSADAGRLIAGVVGLDRYVLPTGKKFAYTIISNNEIDIADGDLVDQGRHISLPQNEIEAVQIENGTQNKERIDTIAIKYTMDASSGIESASMVLKKGSPVTIGSGTAAPATLTTGNIYAGATEDETALYYVYISGITITKVVPKFKVIEPLGNSGFDLATDDTFVTAWEALLK
;
A
#
# COMPACT_ATOMS: atom_id res chain seq x y z
N MET A 1 9.11 -32.85 8.42
CA MET A 1 8.25 -31.95 7.62
C MET A 1 8.51 -32.25 6.15
N GLY A 2 7.47 -32.48 5.36
CA GLY A 2 7.57 -32.77 3.92
C GLY A 2 7.09 -31.59 3.08
N VAL A 3 7.43 -31.59 1.79
CA VAL A 3 6.94 -30.60 0.81
C VAL A 3 5.46 -30.88 0.53
N THR A 4 4.61 -29.87 0.71
CA THR A 4 3.16 -29.97 0.46
C THR A 4 2.79 -29.08 -0.72
N LEU A 5 2.03 -29.62 -1.67
CA LEU A 5 1.50 -28.86 -2.80
C LEU A 5 0.29 -28.04 -2.34
N ILE A 6 0.46 -26.72 -2.30
CA ILE A 6 -0.54 -25.79 -1.78
C ILE A 6 -1.68 -25.54 -2.78
N THR A 7 -1.35 -25.39 -4.07
CA THR A 7 -2.29 -25.07 -5.15
C THR A 7 -2.90 -26.30 -5.83
N GLY A 8 -2.61 -27.51 -5.36
CA GLY A 8 -3.11 -28.77 -5.90
C GLY A 8 -4.31 -29.29 -5.13
N HIS A 9 -5.28 -29.86 -5.85
CA HIS A 9 -6.51 -30.38 -5.25
C HIS A 9 -6.29 -31.80 -4.71
N SER A 10 -6.06 -31.96 -3.41
CA SER A 10 -6.09 -33.27 -2.73
C SER A 10 -7.47 -33.63 -2.15
N GLY A 11 -8.55 -33.00 -2.62
CA GLY A 11 -9.93 -33.35 -2.25
C GLY A 11 -10.55 -32.58 -1.09
N ALA A 12 -9.93 -31.50 -0.60
CA ALA A 12 -10.53 -30.52 0.31
C ALA A 12 -9.97 -29.11 0.04
N GLY A 13 -10.70 -28.05 0.39
CA GLY A 13 -10.21 -26.67 0.30
C GLY A 13 -8.94 -26.51 1.15
N HIS A 14 -7.80 -26.25 0.50
CA HIS A 14 -6.46 -26.41 1.07
C HIS A 14 -5.64 -25.11 1.08
N ILE A 15 -6.17 -24.00 0.55
CA ILE A 15 -5.45 -22.73 0.47
C ILE A 15 -5.97 -21.79 1.56
N THR A 16 -5.13 -21.50 2.55
CA THR A 16 -5.38 -20.44 3.54
C THR A 16 -5.07 -19.05 2.97
N SER A 17 -5.55 -17.99 3.61
CA SER A 17 -5.14 -16.61 3.27
C SER A 17 -3.62 -16.43 3.37
N ALA A 18 -2.98 -17.07 4.36
CA ALA A 18 -1.54 -17.09 4.51
C ALA A 18 -0.83 -17.82 3.35
N ASP A 19 -1.42 -18.91 2.83
CA ASP A 19 -0.89 -19.63 1.67
C ASP A 19 -0.88 -18.78 0.41
N ALA A 20 -2.02 -18.14 0.10
CA ALA A 20 -2.11 -17.21 -1.02
C ALA A 20 -1.20 -15.99 -0.82
N GLY A 21 -1.16 -15.46 0.40
CA GLY A 21 -0.31 -14.32 0.75
C GLY A 21 1.18 -14.61 0.57
N ARG A 22 1.64 -15.83 0.88
CA ARG A 22 3.03 -16.26 0.64
C ARG A 22 3.37 -16.26 -0.85
N LEU A 23 2.46 -16.73 -1.71
CA LEU A 23 2.67 -16.69 -3.16
C LEU A 23 2.75 -15.24 -3.67
N ILE A 24 1.79 -14.40 -3.28
CA ILE A 24 1.74 -12.99 -3.69
C ILE A 24 2.98 -12.24 -3.20
N ALA A 25 3.39 -12.43 -1.94
CA ALA A 25 4.60 -11.82 -1.39
C ALA A 25 5.87 -12.29 -2.10
N GLY A 26 5.93 -13.55 -2.55
CA GLY A 26 7.04 -14.05 -3.35
C GLY A 26 7.13 -13.41 -4.75
N VAL A 27 6.00 -13.00 -5.32
CA VAL A 27 5.92 -12.37 -6.65
C VAL A 27 6.11 -10.86 -6.59
N VAL A 28 5.44 -10.19 -5.64
CA VAL A 28 5.35 -8.73 -5.52
C VAL A 28 6.43 -8.17 -4.58
N GLY A 29 6.90 -8.98 -3.62
CA GLY A 29 7.79 -8.57 -2.53
C GLY A 29 7.08 -8.52 -1.17
N LEU A 30 7.89 -8.41 -0.11
CA LEU A 30 7.43 -8.35 1.29
C LEU A 30 7.14 -6.91 1.78
N ASP A 31 7.23 -5.94 0.89
CA ASP A 31 6.95 -4.53 1.17
C ASP A 31 5.47 -4.21 0.91
N ARG A 32 5.12 -2.92 0.87
CA ARG A 32 3.77 -2.41 0.58
C ARG A 32 3.75 -1.80 -0.82
N TYR A 33 2.90 -2.31 -1.70
CA TYR A 33 2.89 -1.93 -3.11
C TYR A 33 1.47 -1.72 -3.63
N VAL A 34 1.22 -0.55 -4.20
CA VAL A 34 0.04 -0.33 -5.04
C VAL A 34 0.28 -1.04 -6.37
N LEU A 35 -0.72 -1.80 -6.82
CA LEU A 35 -0.67 -2.46 -8.10
C LEU A 35 -1.00 -1.46 -9.22
N PRO A 36 -0.47 -1.66 -10.43
CA PRO A 36 -0.75 -0.80 -11.58
C PRO A 36 -2.13 -1.08 -12.20
N THR A 37 -3.11 -1.46 -11.40
CA THR A 37 -4.51 -1.75 -11.75
C THR A 37 -5.44 -0.67 -11.20
N GLY A 38 -6.65 -0.59 -11.76
CA GLY A 38 -7.63 0.45 -11.41
C GLY A 38 -7.10 1.88 -11.64
N LYS A 39 -7.52 2.81 -10.80
CA LYS A 39 -7.01 4.19 -10.76
C LYS A 39 -5.84 4.38 -9.79
N LYS A 40 -5.27 3.30 -9.25
CA LYS A 40 -4.13 3.33 -8.32
C LYS A 40 -4.39 4.24 -7.11
N PHE A 41 -5.62 4.23 -6.60
CA PHE A 41 -6.05 5.11 -5.50
C PHE A 41 -5.89 6.61 -5.80
N ALA A 42 -6.12 7.04 -7.04
CA ALA A 42 -6.02 8.46 -7.41
C ALA A 42 -6.93 9.33 -6.54
N TYR A 43 -6.41 10.45 -6.05
CA TYR A 43 -7.15 11.37 -5.20
C TYR A 43 -7.79 12.51 -6.01
N THR A 44 -8.94 13.00 -5.55
CA THR A 44 -9.58 14.24 -5.99
C THR A 44 -9.94 15.08 -4.76
N ILE A 45 -9.53 16.35 -4.73
CA ILE A 45 -9.91 17.27 -3.65
C ILE A 45 -11.31 17.82 -3.97
N ILE A 46 -12.31 17.42 -3.19
CA ILE A 46 -13.69 17.88 -3.35
C ILE A 46 -13.91 19.20 -2.60
N SER A 47 -13.36 19.29 -1.38
CA SER A 47 -13.41 20.50 -0.55
C SER A 47 -12.22 20.54 0.41
N ASN A 48 -12.14 21.57 1.26
CA ASN A 48 -11.15 21.61 2.35
C ASN A 48 -11.40 20.55 3.43
N ASN A 49 -12.53 19.83 3.37
CA ASN A 49 -12.97 18.84 4.34
C ASN A 49 -13.19 17.46 3.72
N GLU A 50 -12.93 17.28 2.43
CA GLU A 50 -13.23 16.04 1.75
C GLU A 50 -12.25 15.80 0.59
N ILE A 51 -11.65 14.61 0.60
CA ILE A 51 -10.85 14.07 -0.49
C ILE A 51 -11.45 12.73 -0.89
N ASP A 52 -11.76 12.60 -2.17
CA ASP A 52 -12.21 11.35 -2.77
C ASP A 52 -11.01 10.53 -3.24
N ILE A 53 -11.01 9.23 -2.94
CA ILE A 53 -10.03 8.27 -3.41
C ILE A 53 -10.71 7.27 -4.34
N ALA A 54 -10.28 7.22 -5.60
CA ALA A 54 -10.83 6.31 -6.60
C ALA A 54 -10.29 4.88 -6.46
N ASP A 55 -10.90 3.94 -7.20
CA ASP A 55 -10.56 2.52 -7.24
C ASP A 55 -9.05 2.20 -7.40
N GLY A 56 -8.63 1.06 -6.88
CA GLY A 56 -7.25 0.62 -6.92
C GLY A 56 -6.99 -0.61 -6.08
N ASP A 57 -5.81 -1.20 -6.29
CA ASP A 57 -5.39 -2.40 -5.59
C ASP A 57 -4.05 -2.17 -4.88
N LEU A 58 -3.95 -2.66 -3.65
CA LEU A 58 -2.77 -2.63 -2.79
C LEU A 58 -2.41 -4.07 -2.41
N VAL A 59 -1.11 -4.36 -2.37
CA VAL A 59 -0.58 -5.54 -1.69
C VAL A 59 0.18 -5.07 -0.46
N ASP A 60 -0.27 -5.51 0.71
CA ASP A 60 0.40 -5.30 1.99
C ASP A 60 0.98 -6.63 2.47
N GLN A 61 2.30 -6.82 2.28
CA GLN A 61 3.01 -8.02 2.77
C GLN A 61 2.35 -9.35 2.32
N GLY A 62 1.83 -9.37 1.10
CA GLY A 62 1.13 -10.50 0.49
C GLY A 62 -0.41 -10.44 0.59
N ARG A 63 -1.01 -9.53 1.36
CA ARG A 63 -2.47 -9.36 1.41
C ARG A 63 -2.92 -8.42 0.32
N HIS A 64 -3.74 -8.91 -0.60
CA HIS A 64 -4.38 -8.07 -1.62
C HIS A 64 -5.60 -7.37 -1.02
N ILE A 65 -5.57 -6.05 -1.05
CA ILE A 65 -6.62 -5.14 -0.62
C ILE A 65 -7.09 -4.35 -1.84
N SER A 66 -8.39 -4.29 -2.07
CA SER A 66 -8.96 -3.67 -3.27
C SER A 66 -10.06 -2.69 -2.88
N LEU A 67 -10.00 -1.48 -3.44
CA LEU A 67 -11.18 -0.64 -3.59
C LEU A 67 -11.79 -0.97 -4.97
N PRO A 68 -13.02 -1.54 -5.02
CA PRO A 68 -13.55 -2.12 -6.24
C PRO A 68 -13.65 -1.14 -7.41
N GLN A 69 -13.63 -1.68 -8.63
CA GLN A 69 -13.64 -0.89 -9.86
C GLN A 69 -14.83 0.08 -9.91
N ASN A 70 -14.55 1.35 -10.24
CA ASN A 70 -15.51 2.46 -10.30
C ASN A 70 -16.11 2.88 -8.94
N GLU A 71 -15.63 2.32 -7.82
CA GLU A 71 -15.96 2.83 -6.50
C GLU A 71 -15.07 4.01 -6.12
N ILE A 72 -15.60 4.85 -5.23
CA ILE A 72 -14.92 6.00 -4.66
C ILE A 72 -15.13 5.95 -3.16
N GLU A 73 -14.03 6.12 -2.41
CA GLU A 73 -14.06 6.27 -0.96
C GLU A 73 -13.89 7.76 -0.61
N ALA A 74 -14.91 8.36 0.03
CA ALA A 74 -14.89 9.74 0.46
C ALA A 74 -14.23 9.88 1.84
N VAL A 75 -13.04 10.47 1.88
CA VAL A 75 -12.27 10.67 3.12
C VAL A 75 -12.57 12.03 3.71
N GLN A 76 -13.26 12.02 4.86
CA GLN A 76 -13.66 13.22 5.60
C GLN A 76 -12.49 13.76 6.43
N ILE A 77 -12.12 15.01 6.18
CA ILE A 77 -11.02 15.73 6.84
C ILE A 77 -11.60 16.76 7.80
N GLU A 78 -11.24 16.64 9.08
CA GLU A 78 -11.62 17.62 10.07
C GLU A 78 -11.07 19.00 9.73
N ASN A 79 -11.84 20.04 10.07
CA ASN A 79 -11.40 21.42 9.86
C ASN A 79 -10.01 21.70 10.45
N GLY A 80 -9.24 22.48 9.69
CA GLY A 80 -8.01 23.06 10.18
C GLY A 80 -8.27 24.13 11.25
N THR A 81 -7.20 24.71 11.78
CA THR A 81 -7.27 25.78 12.79
C THR A 81 -6.47 26.97 12.32
N GLN A 82 -7.03 28.18 12.47
CA GLN A 82 -6.34 29.41 12.08
C GLN A 82 -4.98 29.52 12.79
N ASN A 83 -3.96 29.98 12.05
CA ASN A 83 -2.57 30.10 12.52
C ASN A 83 -1.89 28.77 12.92
N LYS A 84 -2.46 27.63 12.53
CA LYS A 84 -1.87 26.30 12.71
C LYS A 84 -1.63 25.61 11.37
N GLU A 85 -0.63 24.74 11.35
CA GLU A 85 -0.41 23.79 10.26
C GLU A 85 -0.33 22.37 10.82
N ARG A 86 -0.81 21.39 10.05
CA ARG A 86 -0.72 19.96 10.39
C ARG A 86 -0.63 19.11 9.13
N ILE A 87 -0.13 17.89 9.27
CA ILE A 87 -0.08 16.91 8.19
C ILE A 87 -0.91 15.70 8.60
N ASP A 88 -2.05 15.53 7.96
CA ASP A 88 -2.90 14.35 8.14
C ASP A 88 -2.45 13.24 7.18
N THR A 89 -2.65 11.99 7.56
CA THR A 89 -2.25 10.82 6.77
C THR A 89 -3.47 10.01 6.37
N ILE A 90 -3.70 9.84 5.07
CA ILE A 90 -4.66 8.86 4.55
C ILE A 90 -3.90 7.54 4.42
N ALA A 91 -4.40 6.49 5.06
CA ALA A 91 -3.80 5.17 5.06
C ALA A 91 -4.85 4.08 4.84
N ILE A 92 -4.41 2.90 4.42
CA ILE A 92 -5.19 1.68 4.49
C ILE A 92 -4.75 0.94 5.76
N LYS A 93 -5.71 0.62 6.63
CA LYS A 93 -5.48 -0.16 7.84
C LYS A 93 -5.89 -1.61 7.57
N TYR A 94 -4.94 -2.53 7.72
CA TYR A 94 -5.20 -3.96 7.85
C TYR A 94 -5.46 -4.30 9.32
N THR A 95 -6.44 -5.17 9.57
CA THR A 95 -6.70 -5.75 10.88
C THR A 95 -7.02 -7.24 10.77
N MET A 96 -6.55 -8.03 11.73
CA MET A 96 -6.94 -9.41 11.92
C MET A 96 -7.42 -9.60 13.35
N ASP A 97 -8.66 -10.07 13.51
CA ASP A 97 -9.17 -10.45 14.81
C ASP A 97 -8.44 -11.71 15.30
N ALA A 98 -7.70 -11.59 16.41
CA ALA A 98 -6.85 -12.66 16.91
C ALA A 98 -7.64 -13.91 17.40
N SER A 99 -8.93 -13.76 17.69
CA SER A 99 -9.76 -14.83 18.23
C SER A 99 -10.45 -15.66 17.15
N SER A 100 -10.87 -15.00 16.07
CA SER A 100 -11.58 -15.60 14.94
C SER A 100 -10.70 -15.82 13.71
N GLY A 101 -9.55 -15.14 13.62
CA GLY A 101 -8.68 -15.15 12.46
C GLY A 101 -9.25 -14.39 11.26
N ILE A 102 -10.32 -13.61 11.43
CA ILE A 102 -10.93 -12.85 10.36
C ILE A 102 -10.06 -11.63 10.05
N GLU A 103 -9.59 -11.56 8.81
CA GLU A 103 -8.83 -10.43 8.26
C GLU A 103 -9.79 -9.41 7.61
N SER A 104 -9.51 -8.11 7.76
CA SER A 104 -10.24 -7.02 7.12
C SER A 104 -9.32 -5.84 6.81
N ALA A 105 -9.76 -4.95 5.93
CA ALA A 105 -9.06 -3.72 5.60
C ALA A 105 -10.04 -2.56 5.44
N SER A 106 -9.62 -1.36 5.84
CA SER A 106 -10.40 -0.12 5.66
C SER A 106 -9.51 1.07 5.39
N MET A 107 -10.07 2.09 4.74
CA MET A 107 -9.39 3.38 4.59
C MET A 107 -9.57 4.20 5.88
N VAL A 108 -8.48 4.78 6.37
CA VAL A 108 -8.46 5.55 7.61
C VAL A 108 -7.75 6.87 7.40
N LEU A 109 -8.27 7.92 8.03
CA LEU A 109 -7.59 9.21 8.17
C LEU A 109 -7.00 9.32 9.57
N LYS A 110 -5.67 9.47 9.66
CA LYS A 110 -4.99 9.78 10.91
C LYS A 110 -4.62 11.25 10.95
N LYS A 111 -5.20 11.96 11.92
CA LYS A 111 -4.96 13.38 12.12
C LYS A 111 -3.55 13.64 12.68
N GLY A 112 -2.83 14.57 12.05
CA GLY A 112 -1.54 15.04 12.52
C GLY A 112 -1.68 15.99 13.72
N SER A 113 -0.58 16.17 14.46
CA SER A 113 -0.55 17.16 15.54
C SER A 113 -0.40 18.57 14.98
N PRO A 114 -1.30 19.51 15.34
CA PRO A 114 -1.21 20.89 14.87
C PRO A 114 -0.07 21.65 15.54
N VAL A 115 0.74 22.33 14.73
CA VAL A 115 1.82 23.22 15.19
C VAL A 115 1.51 24.67 14.80
N THR A 116 2.05 25.65 15.51
CA THR A 116 1.88 27.06 15.12
C THR A 116 2.69 27.34 13.86
N ILE A 117 2.10 28.03 12.89
CA ILE A 117 2.79 28.42 11.67
C ILE A 117 4.03 29.25 12.04
N GLY A 118 5.19 28.84 11.55
CA GLY A 118 6.47 29.50 11.81
C GLY A 118 7.14 29.12 13.14
N SER A 119 6.56 28.24 13.96
CA SER A 119 7.16 27.79 15.22
C SER A 119 7.84 26.41 15.16
N GLY A 120 7.83 25.75 14.00
CA GLY A 120 8.34 24.40 13.81
C GLY A 120 7.86 23.78 12.49
N THR A 121 8.18 22.51 12.25
CA THR A 121 7.70 21.75 11.09
C THR A 121 6.63 20.76 11.53
N ALA A 122 5.45 20.82 10.92
CA ALA A 122 4.43 19.79 11.15
C ALA A 122 4.93 18.39 10.74
N ALA A 123 4.62 17.39 11.55
CA ALA A 123 4.94 15.98 11.27
C ALA A 123 3.67 15.22 10.84
N PRO A 124 3.78 14.23 9.93
CA PRO A 124 2.66 13.34 9.60
C PRO A 124 2.26 12.51 10.82
N ALA A 125 1.01 12.04 10.84
CA ALA A 125 0.54 11.16 11.89
C ALA A 125 1.33 9.83 11.91
N THR A 126 1.66 9.36 13.11
CA THR A 126 2.33 8.07 13.31
C THR A 126 1.40 6.92 12.90
N LEU A 127 1.87 6.10 11.97
CA LEU A 127 1.19 4.89 11.55
C LEU A 127 1.63 3.69 12.37
N THR A 128 0.74 2.72 12.54
CA THR A 128 1.05 1.41 13.09
C THR A 128 1.79 0.61 12.02
N THR A 129 2.99 0.13 12.34
CA THR A 129 3.77 -0.72 11.42
C THR A 129 3.87 -2.11 12.01
N GLY A 130 3.14 -3.05 11.42
CA GLY A 130 3.17 -4.47 11.74
C GLY A 130 3.81 -5.30 10.64
N ASN A 131 4.30 -6.48 11.02
CA ASN A 131 4.76 -7.48 10.06
C ASN A 131 3.68 -8.57 9.91
N ILE A 132 2.78 -8.40 8.93
CA ILE A 132 1.67 -9.34 8.69
C ILE A 132 2.22 -10.72 8.32
N TYR A 133 3.34 -10.77 7.60
CA TYR A 133 4.00 -12.02 7.23
C TYR A 133 4.51 -12.80 8.46
N ALA A 134 4.93 -12.10 9.52
CA ALA A 134 5.33 -12.66 10.80
C ALA A 134 4.16 -12.83 11.79
N GLY A 135 2.92 -12.56 11.38
CA GLY A 135 1.71 -12.75 12.19
C GLY A 135 1.22 -11.51 12.96
N ALA A 136 1.62 -10.29 12.58
CA ALA A 136 1.03 -9.08 13.14
C ALA A 136 -0.47 -8.98 12.80
N THR A 137 -1.25 -8.55 13.78
CA THR A 137 -2.71 -8.40 13.66
C THR A 137 -3.13 -7.05 13.11
N GLU A 138 -2.21 -6.07 13.04
CA GLU A 138 -2.50 -4.74 12.48
C GLU A 138 -1.31 -4.24 11.66
N ASP A 139 -1.59 -3.56 10.56
CA ASP A 139 -0.62 -2.76 9.82
C ASP A 139 -1.32 -1.58 9.15
N GLU A 140 -0.63 -0.47 8.98
CA GLU A 140 -1.15 0.73 8.32
C GLU A 140 -0.22 1.17 7.20
N THR A 141 -0.73 1.13 5.97
CA THR A 141 0.00 1.54 4.77
C THR A 141 -0.40 2.97 4.38
N ALA A 142 0.56 3.90 4.41
CA ALA A 142 0.34 5.28 4.00
C ALA A 142 0.05 5.38 2.49
N LEU A 143 -1.09 6.00 2.12
CA LEU A 143 -1.38 6.38 0.75
C LEU A 143 -0.98 7.83 0.47
N TYR A 144 -1.44 8.77 1.31
CA TYR A 144 -1.24 10.20 1.10
C TYR A 144 -0.91 10.95 2.39
N TYR A 145 -0.06 11.98 2.26
CA TYR A 145 0.06 13.04 3.25
C TYR A 145 -0.71 14.27 2.78
N VAL A 146 -1.61 14.76 3.64
CA VAL A 146 -2.46 15.92 3.41
C VAL A 146 -1.95 17.07 4.28
N TYR A 147 -1.39 18.09 3.64
CA TYR A 147 -0.88 19.28 4.30
C TYR A 147 -2.02 20.28 4.45
N ILE A 148 -2.24 20.72 5.68
CA ILE A 148 -3.29 21.68 6.04
C ILE A 148 -2.62 22.87 6.69
N SER A 149 -2.95 24.08 6.23
CA SER A 149 -2.49 25.34 6.82
C SER A 149 -3.67 26.26 7.02
N GLY A 150 -3.86 26.76 8.24
CA GLY A 150 -5.09 27.46 8.59
C GLY A 150 -6.29 26.52 8.47
N ILE A 151 -7.21 26.85 7.56
CA ILE A 151 -8.45 26.09 7.30
C ILE A 151 -8.47 25.47 5.89
N THR A 152 -7.35 25.51 5.18
CA THR A 152 -7.27 25.05 3.79
C THR A 152 -6.31 23.89 3.64
N ILE A 153 -6.63 22.99 2.71
CA ILE A 153 -5.70 21.97 2.22
C ILE A 153 -4.76 22.66 1.25
N THR A 154 -3.45 22.60 1.53
CA THR A 154 -2.43 23.25 0.71
C THR A 154 -1.75 22.28 -0.25
N LYS A 155 -1.64 21.01 0.14
CA LYS A 155 -0.94 19.99 -0.66
C LYS A 155 -1.39 18.58 -0.29
N VAL A 156 -1.43 17.70 -1.28
CA VAL A 156 -1.60 16.25 -1.08
C VAL A 156 -0.42 15.56 -1.76
N VAL A 157 0.27 14.65 -1.07
CA VAL A 157 1.49 14.01 -1.56
C VAL A 157 1.36 12.49 -1.46
N PRO A 158 1.53 11.74 -2.57
CA PRO A 158 1.51 10.28 -2.53
C PRO A 158 2.70 9.72 -1.73
N LYS A 159 2.45 8.63 -1.02
CA LYS A 159 3.42 7.95 -0.13
C LYS A 159 3.57 6.46 -0.40
N PHE A 160 2.79 5.91 -1.32
CA PHE A 160 2.89 4.52 -1.75
C PHE A 160 3.90 4.32 -2.88
N LYS A 161 4.40 3.09 -3.00
CA LYS A 161 5.20 2.62 -4.14
C LYS A 161 4.25 1.90 -5.10
N VAL A 162 4.43 2.08 -6.40
CA VAL A 162 3.72 1.29 -7.42
C VAL A 162 4.65 0.19 -7.92
N ILE A 163 4.20 -1.06 -7.92
CA ILE A 163 5.00 -2.15 -8.52
C ILE A 163 4.93 -2.07 -10.05
N GLU A 164 6.06 -2.34 -10.70
CA GLU A 164 6.13 -2.49 -12.15
C GLU A 164 5.71 -3.89 -12.57
N PRO A 165 4.76 -4.05 -13.51
CA PRO A 165 4.43 -5.37 -14.05
C PRO A 165 5.65 -6.01 -14.70
N LEU A 166 5.77 -7.33 -14.61
CA LEU A 166 6.82 -8.10 -15.28
C LEU A 166 6.85 -7.88 -16.81
N GLY A 167 5.72 -7.59 -17.44
CA GLY A 167 5.68 -7.25 -18.88
C GLY A 167 6.37 -5.93 -19.24
N ASN A 168 6.63 -5.07 -18.25
CA ASN A 168 7.23 -3.75 -18.43
C ASN A 168 8.63 -3.64 -17.78
N SER A 169 9.12 -4.66 -17.08
CA SER A 169 10.35 -4.58 -16.28
C SER A 169 11.65 -4.62 -17.09
N GLY A 170 11.58 -4.47 -18.43
CA GLY A 170 12.75 -4.50 -19.32
C GLY A 170 13.54 -5.81 -19.29
N PHE A 171 13.02 -6.84 -18.61
CA PHE A 171 13.66 -8.14 -18.43
C PHE A 171 13.37 -9.00 -19.66
N ASP A 172 14.13 -8.77 -20.72
CA ASP A 172 14.13 -9.63 -21.90
C ASP A 172 15.06 -10.83 -21.67
N LEU A 173 14.49 -11.96 -21.26
CA LEU A 173 15.21 -13.24 -21.11
C LEU A 173 15.79 -13.77 -22.42
N ALA A 174 15.39 -13.23 -23.57
CA ALA A 174 15.74 -13.76 -24.89
C ALA A 174 16.81 -12.96 -25.64
N THR A 175 17.19 -11.75 -25.18
CA THR A 175 18.13 -10.88 -25.93
C THR A 175 19.34 -10.40 -25.14
N ASP A 176 19.58 -10.91 -23.93
CA ASP A 176 20.77 -10.52 -23.17
C ASP A 176 22.02 -11.26 -23.70
N ASP A 177 22.49 -10.84 -24.88
CA ASP A 177 23.71 -11.31 -25.56
C ASP A 177 24.99 -11.04 -24.75
N THR A 178 24.88 -10.38 -23.59
CA THR A 178 26.00 -10.14 -22.66
C THR A 178 26.56 -11.44 -22.08
N PHE A 179 25.73 -12.48 -21.92
CA PHE A 179 26.20 -13.79 -21.45
C PHE A 179 27.02 -14.54 -22.51
N VAL A 180 26.64 -14.43 -23.79
CA VAL A 180 27.35 -15.07 -24.91
C VAL A 180 28.71 -14.40 -25.12
N THR A 181 28.73 -13.07 -25.12
CA THR A 181 29.98 -12.29 -25.29
C THR A 181 30.94 -12.44 -24.11
N ALA A 182 30.45 -12.58 -22.87
CA ALA A 182 31.30 -12.85 -21.71
C ALA A 182 31.92 -14.26 -21.74
N TRP A 183 31.21 -15.25 -22.27
CA TRP A 183 31.69 -16.63 -22.35
C TRP A 183 32.73 -16.82 -23.48
N GLU A 184 32.53 -16.17 -24.63
CA GLU A 184 33.50 -16.18 -25.74
C GLU A 184 34.81 -15.43 -25.42
N ALA A 185 34.77 -14.43 -24.54
CA ALA A 185 35.97 -13.73 -24.07
C ALA A 185 36.84 -14.58 -23.13
N LEU A 186 36.26 -15.60 -22.47
CA LEU A 186 36.94 -16.50 -21.54
C LEU A 186 37.58 -17.71 -22.22
N LEU A 187 37.33 -17.91 -23.52
CA LEU A 187 37.88 -18.98 -24.35
C LEU A 187 39.01 -18.53 -25.28
N LYS A 188 39.44 -17.27 -25.19
CA LYS A 188 40.65 -16.74 -25.83
C LYS A 188 41.79 -16.63 -24.82
#